data_AF-A0A7C1UX99-F1
#
_entry.id   AF-A0A7C1UX99-F1
#
_cell.length_a   1.000
_cell.length_b   1.000
_cell.length_c   1.000
_cell.angle_alpha   90.00
_cell.angle_beta   90.00
_cell.angle_gamma   90.00
#
_symmetry.space_group_name_H-M   'P 1'
#
loop_
_entity.id
_entity.type
_entity.pdbx_description
1 polymer ?
#
loop_
_entity_poly.entity_id
_entity_poly.type
_entity_poly.pdbx_seq_one_letter_code
_entity_poly.pdbx_strand_id
1 'polypeptide(L)'
;MKIPLEKIKAMILYFAFNTDPKFLGKTKLMKLFYFADFGYVKKHGVPMTFDKYKNMEHGPVPTTIYGLISTAYSEPDESLLSDIVEFQEVNGMH
;
A
#
# COMPACT_ATOMS: atom_id res chain seq x y z
N MET A 1 8.84 -8.43 -13.32
CA MET A 1 9.34 -7.03 -13.25
C MET A 1 9.39 -6.64 -11.79
N LYS A 2 10.47 -5.99 -11.33
CA LYS A 2 10.62 -5.57 -9.92
C LYS A 2 10.30 -4.08 -9.83
N ILE A 3 9.26 -3.70 -9.11
CA ILE A 3 8.98 -2.29 -8.80
C ILE A 3 10.10 -1.74 -7.91
N PRO A 4 10.69 -0.56 -8.22
CA PRO A 4 11.65 0.08 -7.32
C PRO A 4 11.02 0.41 -5.97
N LEU A 5 11.71 0.11 -4.88
CA LEU A 5 11.23 0.39 -3.51
C LEU A 5 10.88 1.88 -3.34
N GLU A 6 11.73 2.77 -3.86
CA GLU A 6 11.50 4.22 -3.83
C GLU A 6 10.19 4.64 -4.49
N LYS A 7 9.74 3.93 -5.54
CA LYS A 7 8.45 4.19 -6.17
C LYS A 7 7.30 3.82 -5.24
N ILE A 8 7.42 2.70 -4.52
CA ILE A 8 6.42 2.29 -3.52
C ILE A 8 6.39 3.32 -2.39
N LYS A 9 7.54 3.72 -1.85
CA LYS A 9 7.65 4.75 -0.81
C LYS A 9 6.99 6.05 -1.23
N ALA A 10 7.30 6.54 -2.43
CA ALA A 10 6.70 7.75 -2.98
C ALA A 10 5.17 7.65 -3.11
N MET A 11 4.64 6.50 -3.55
CA MET A 11 3.19 6.29 -3.64
C MET A 11 2.54 6.27 -2.24
N ILE A 12 3.15 5.60 -1.26
CA ILE A 12 2.64 5.57 0.12
C ILE A 12 2.62 6.99 0.70
N LEU A 13 3.71 7.73 0.58
CA LEU A 13 3.81 9.11 1.03
C LEU A 13 2.76 10.00 0.35
N TYR A 14 2.55 9.83 -0.96
CA TYR A 14 1.50 10.54 -1.68
C TYR A 14 0.11 10.21 -1.12
N PHE A 15 -0.20 8.94 -0.87
CA PHE A 15 -1.49 8.55 -0.28
C PHE A 15 -1.67 9.09 1.13
N ALA A 16 -0.63 9.04 1.97
CA ALA A 16 -0.64 9.57 3.32
C ALA A 16 -0.79 11.10 3.35
N PHE A 17 -0.20 11.81 2.39
CA PHE A 17 -0.34 13.27 2.28
C PHE A 17 -1.71 13.70 1.75
N ASN A 18 -2.34 12.89 0.89
CA ASN A 18 -3.62 13.20 0.24
C ASN A 18 -4.82 12.52 0.91
N THR A 19 -4.63 11.88 2.05
CA THR A 19 -5.70 11.32 2.87
C THR A 19 -5.43 11.63 4.33
N ASP A 20 -6.44 11.57 5.19
CA ASP A 20 -6.21 11.64 6.62
C ASP A 20 -5.56 10.32 7.09
N PRO A 21 -4.31 10.35 7.60
CA PRO A 21 -3.59 9.16 8.05
C PRO A 21 -4.34 8.37 9.13
N LYS A 22 -5.17 9.03 9.95
CA LYS A 22 -6.01 8.37 10.97
C LYS A 22 -6.96 7.34 10.37
N PHE A 23 -7.37 7.55 9.12
CA PHE A 23 -8.28 6.66 8.39
C PHE A 23 -7.55 5.85 7.31
N LEU A 24 -6.22 5.85 7.27
CA LEU A 24 -5.39 5.15 6.27
C LEU A 24 -4.86 3.81 6.81
N GLY A 25 -5.79 2.91 7.13
CA GLY A 25 -5.42 1.54 7.50
C GLY A 25 -4.96 0.70 6.29
N LYS A 26 -4.37 -0.47 6.57
CA LYS A 26 -3.88 -1.45 5.59
C LYS A 26 -4.87 -1.71 4.44
N THR A 27 -6.14 -1.96 4.77
CA THR A 27 -7.20 -2.24 3.77
C THR A 27 -7.42 -1.07 2.82
N LYS A 28 -7.46 0.17 3.34
CA LYS A 28 -7.65 1.37 2.51
C LYS A 28 -6.43 1.60 1.63
N LEU A 29 -5.23 1.39 2.16
CA LEU A 29 -3.99 1.50 1.41
C LEU A 29 -3.95 0.52 0.22
N MET A 30 -4.35 -0.74 0.39
CA MET A 30 -4.43 -1.71 -0.72
C MET A 30 -5.42 -1.27 -1.80
N LYS A 31 -6.57 -0.70 -1.40
CA LYS A 31 -7.56 -0.16 -2.34
C LYS A 31 -6.99 1.02 -3.15
N LEU A 32 -6.22 1.91 -2.52
CA LEU A 32 -5.58 3.03 -3.21
C LEU A 32 -4.55 2.57 -4.26
N PHE A 33 -3.74 1.55 -3.93
CA PHE A 33 -2.84 0.93 -4.92
C PHE A 33 -3.60 0.33 -6.10
N TYR A 34 -4.67 -0.42 -5.82
CA TYR A 34 -5.51 -0.97 -6.87
C TYR A 34 -6.11 0.12 -7.78
N PHE A 35 -6.67 1.18 -7.21
CA PHE A 35 -7.23 2.28 -8.00
C PHE A 35 -6.17 3.03 -8.81
N ALA A 36 -4.98 3.23 -8.25
CA ALA A 36 -3.87 3.86 -8.95
C ALA A 36 -3.44 3.02 -10.16
N ASP A 37 -3.25 1.72 -9.99
CA ASP A 37 -2.90 0.82 -11.09
C ASP A 37 -4.01 0.72 -12.13
N PHE A 38 -5.25 0.46 -11.70
CA PHE A 38 -6.38 0.29 -12.61
C PHE A 38 -6.67 1.57 -13.42
N GLY A 39 -6.61 2.73 -12.76
CA GLY A 39 -6.72 4.03 -13.43
C GLY A 39 -5.58 4.26 -14.42
N TYR A 40 -4.35 3.88 -14.06
CA TYR A 40 -3.19 4.02 -14.95
C TYR A 40 -3.28 3.08 -16.16
N VAL A 41 -3.73 1.83 -15.97
CA VAL A 41 -4.01 0.89 -17.07
C VAL A 41 -5.06 1.46 -18.01
N LYS A 42 -6.16 2.01 -17.50
CA LYS A 42 -7.22 2.60 -18.33
C LYS A 42 -6.69 3.73 -19.23
N LYS A 43 -5.69 4.49 -18.75
CA LYS A 43 -5.13 5.63 -19.46
C LYS A 43 -3.94 5.28 -20.37
N HIS A 44 -3.12 4.30 -19.97
CA HIS A 44 -1.82 4.03 -20.59
C HIS A 44 -1.64 2.59 -21.10
N GLY A 45 -2.60 1.70 -20.87
CA GLY A 45 -2.56 0.30 -21.31
C GLY A 45 -1.65 -0.61 -20.50
N VAL A 46 -0.92 -0.09 -19.51
CA VAL A 46 0.00 -0.84 -18.65
C VAL A 46 -0.18 -0.43 -17.19
N PRO A 47 0.08 -1.31 -16.20
CA PRO A 47 -0.01 -0.96 -14.79
C PRO A 47 1.14 -0.05 -14.35
N MET A 48 0.90 0.76 -13.33
CA MET A 48 1.91 1.66 -12.77
C MET A 48 2.93 0.88 -11.95
N THR A 49 2.49 -0.12 -11.18
CA THR A 49 3.35 -0.88 -10.26
C THR A 49 3.83 -2.20 -10.86
N PHE A 50 3.11 -2.76 -11.83
CA PHE A 50 3.31 -4.12 -12.34
C PHE A 50 3.23 -5.22 -11.26
N ASP A 51 2.65 -4.93 -10.08
CA ASP A 51 2.39 -5.95 -9.06
C ASP A 51 1.28 -6.90 -9.53
N LYS A 52 1.31 -8.12 -9.01
CA LYS A 52 0.22 -9.08 -9.20
C LYS A 52 -0.85 -8.82 -8.16
N TYR A 53 -2.11 -8.95 -8.56
CA TYR A 53 -3.24 -8.79 -7.66
C TYR A 53 -3.88 -10.15 -7.36
N LYS A 54 -4.10 -10.42 -6.07
CA LYS A 54 -4.87 -11.58 -5.61
C LYS A 54 -6.27 -11.13 -5.18
N ASN A 55 -7.30 -11.86 -5.60
CA ASN A 55 -8.64 -11.65 -5.08
C ASN A 55 -8.70 -12.14 -3.61
N MET A 56 -8.99 -11.23 -2.69
CA MET A 56 -9.17 -11.48 -1.25
C MET A 56 -10.55 -10.97 -0.82
N GLU A 57 -10.95 -11.26 0.42
CA GLU A 57 -12.30 -10.96 0.94
C GLU A 57 -12.78 -9.52 0.69
N HIS A 58 -11.88 -8.54 0.77
CA HIS A 58 -12.21 -7.11 0.60
C HIS A 58 -11.81 -6.53 -0.76
N GLY A 59 -11.53 -7.39 -1.74
CA GLY A 59 -11.19 -7.02 -3.10
C GLY A 59 -9.76 -7.40 -3.52
N PRO A 60 -9.29 -6.89 -4.66
CA PRO A 60 -7.97 -7.21 -5.20
C PRO A 60 -6.85 -6.57 -4.35
N VAL A 61 -5.88 -7.38 -3.96
CA VAL A 61 -4.74 -6.98 -3.11
C VAL A 61 -3.42 -7.18 -3.87
N PRO A 62 -2.56 -6.14 -3.97
CA PRO A 62 -1.25 -6.26 -4.62
C PRO A 62 -0.31 -7.12 -3.77
N THR A 63 0.27 -8.17 -4.34
CA THR A 63 0.98 -9.21 -3.58
C THR A 63 2.28 -8.74 -2.95
N THR A 64 3.12 -8.03 -3.69
CA THR A 64 4.44 -7.58 -3.23
C THR A 64 4.27 -6.44 -2.22
N ILE A 65 3.43 -5.47 -2.55
CA ILE A 65 3.14 -4.31 -1.71
C ILE A 65 2.45 -4.74 -0.40
N TYR A 66 1.52 -5.69 -0.46
CA TYR A 66 0.90 -6.24 0.75
C TYR A 66 1.92 -6.91 1.66
N GLY A 67 2.90 -7.63 1.11
CA GLY A 67 4.01 -8.21 1.87
C GLY A 67 4.79 -7.14 2.64
N LEU A 68 5.25 -6.09 1.94
CA LEU A 68 6.00 -4.98 2.55
C LEU A 68 5.22 -4.28 3.67
N ILE A 69 3.93 -3.99 3.43
CA ILE A 69 3.06 -3.36 4.43
C ILE A 69 2.78 -4.30 5.60
N SER A 70 2.69 -5.61 5.37
CA SER A 70 2.50 -6.59 6.44
C SER A 70 3.74 -6.68 7.32
N THR A 71 4.94 -6.69 6.74
CA THR A 71 6.19 -6.62 7.51
C THR A 71 6.27 -5.32 8.31
N ALA A 72 5.95 -4.17 7.69
CA ALA A 72 5.92 -2.88 8.40
C ALA A 72 4.95 -2.85 9.59
N TYR A 73 3.89 -3.66 9.55
CA TYR A 73 2.92 -3.78 10.64
C TYR A 73 3.38 -4.75 11.74
N SER A 74 3.84 -5.95 11.36
CA SER A 74 4.13 -7.03 12.31
C SER A 74 5.57 -7.02 12.84
N GLU A 75 6.52 -6.57 12.03
CA GLU A 75 7.97 -6.61 12.27
C GLU A 75 8.61 -5.27 11.86
N PRO A 76 8.31 -4.15 12.57
CA PRO A 76 8.74 -2.81 12.15
C PRO A 76 10.26 -2.65 12.00
N ASP A 77 11.05 -3.32 12.86
CA ASP A 77 12.52 -3.27 12.84
C ASP A 77 13.12 -3.95 11.61
N GLU A 78 12.41 -4.91 11.00
CA GLU A 78 12.83 -5.61 9.78
C GLU A 78 12.26 -4.96 8.51
N SER A 79 11.43 -3.93 8.68
CA SER A 79 10.72 -3.30 7.59
C SER A 79 11.61 -2.40 6.74
N LEU A 80 11.53 -2.59 5.42
CA LEU A 80 12.10 -1.67 4.42
C LEU A 80 11.34 -0.33 4.33
N LEU A 81 10.23 -0.19 5.06
CA LEU A 81 9.38 1.00 5.12
C LEU A 81 9.47 1.72 6.47
N SER A 82 10.34 1.28 7.38
CA SER A 82 10.50 1.83 8.74
C SER A 82 10.86 3.32 8.75
N ASP A 83 11.45 3.84 7.66
CA ASP A 83 11.79 5.25 7.50
C ASP A 83 10.61 6.14 7.09
N ILE A 84 9.47 5.56 6.67
CA ILE A 84 8.32 6.32 6.16
C ILE A 84 6.96 5.90 6.72
N VAL A 85 6.84 4.73 7.34
CA VAL A 85 5.57 4.18 7.84
C VAL A 85 5.75 3.66 9.25
N GLU A 86 4.86 4.12 10.12
CA GLU A 86 4.67 3.57 11.47
C GLU A 86 3.17 3.27 11.63
N PHE A 87 2.84 2.06 12.07
CA PHE A 87 1.46 1.68 12.38
C PHE A 87 1.22 1.83 13.88
N GLN A 88 0.16 2.56 14.22
CA GLN A 88 -0.28 2.71 15.60
C GLN A 88 -1.56 1.90 15.82
N GLU A 89 -1.57 1.05 16.85
CA GLU A 89 -2.82 0.45 17.30
C GLU A 89 -3.68 1.53 17.95
N VAL A 90 -4.92 1.67 17.46
CA VAL A 90 -5.88 2.58 18.09
C VAL A 90 -6.47 1.86 19.30
N ASN A 91 -5.84 2.03 20.46
CA ASN A 91 -6.41 1.63 21.73
C ASN A 91 -7.68 2.46 22.01
N GLY A 92 -8.86 1.89 21.75
CA GLY A 92 -10.13 2.45 22.22
C GLY A 92 -11.20 2.81 21.18
N MET A 93 -11.39 2.04 20.11
CA MET A 93 -12.69 2.02 19.42
C MET A 93 -13.41 0.70 19.72
N HIS A 94 -14.33 0.77 20.68
CA HIS A 94 -15.46 -0.16 20.81
C HIS A 94 -16.43 0.03 19.65
#